data_AF-Q82C40-F1
#
_entry.id   AF-Q82C40-F1
#
_cell.length_a   1.000
_cell.length_b   1.000
_cell.length_c   1.000
_cell.angle_alpha   90.00
_cell.angle_beta   90.00
_cell.angle_gamma   90.00
#
_symmetry.space_group_name_H-M   'P 1'
#
loop_
_entity.id
_entity.type
_entity.pdbx_description
1 polymer ?
#
loop_
_entity_poly.entity_id
_entity_poly.type
_entity_poly.pdbx_seq_one_letter_code
_entity_poly.pdbx_strand_id
1 'polypeptide(L)'
;MGAFQPNKVAIEALGFEDFVQQDLHERAGRVVDVAQATAPVDSGRFRDSIHAEDGSDGEILVVSDLEYSVYVELGTREQAPHNTIATALDAARD
;
A
#
# COMPACT_ATOMS: atom_id res chain seq x y z
N MET A 1 12.83 11.93 -39.12
CA MET A 1 12.86 11.20 -37.84
C MET A 1 11.57 10.42 -37.72
N GLY A 2 11.63 9.09 -37.64
CA GLY A 2 10.44 8.29 -37.36
C GLY A 2 10.02 8.47 -35.91
N ALA A 3 8.71 8.61 -35.65
CA ALA A 3 8.19 8.70 -34.29
C ALA A 3 8.38 7.35 -33.59
N PHE A 4 8.96 7.35 -32.38
CA PHE A 4 8.94 6.20 -31.50
C PHE A 4 7.49 5.83 -31.18
N GLN A 5 7.12 4.58 -31.40
CA GLN A 5 5.81 4.04 -31.01
C GLN A 5 6.03 3.02 -29.88
N PRO A 6 5.73 3.38 -28.62
CA PRO A 6 5.82 2.43 -27.53
C PRO A 6 4.85 1.26 -27.73
N ASN A 7 5.33 0.04 -27.50
CA ASN A 7 4.48 -1.15 -27.50
C ASN A 7 3.65 -1.17 -26.21
N LYS A 8 2.37 -0.78 -26.32
CA LYS A 8 1.45 -0.70 -25.18
C LYS A 8 1.28 -2.05 -24.45
N VAL A 9 1.19 -3.14 -25.20
CA VAL A 9 1.05 -4.49 -24.63
C VAL A 9 2.27 -4.87 -23.79
N ALA A 10 3.47 -4.51 -24.26
CA ALA A 10 4.69 -4.76 -23.49
C ALA A 10 4.78 -3.89 -22.23
N ILE A 11 4.21 -2.68 -22.25
CA ILE A 11 4.15 -1.80 -21.08
C ILE A 11 3.17 -2.34 -20.04
N GLU A 12 2.00 -2.79 -20.46
CA GLU A 12 1.00 -3.41 -19.58
C GLU A 12 1.54 -4.71 -18.98
N ALA A 13 2.20 -5.56 -19.77
CA ALA A 13 2.80 -6.81 -19.29
C ALA A 13 3.93 -6.59 -18.27
N LEU A 14 4.63 -5.45 -18.33
CA LEU A 14 5.75 -5.15 -17.43
C LEU A 14 5.34 -5.20 -15.95
N GLY A 15 4.11 -4.80 -15.64
CA GLY A 15 3.57 -4.85 -14.28
C GLY A 15 3.59 -6.26 -13.71
N PHE A 16 3.47 -7.29 -14.54
CA PHE A 16 3.38 -8.69 -14.13
C PHE A 16 4.72 -9.45 -14.17
N GLU A 17 5.81 -8.80 -14.59
CA GLU A 17 7.12 -9.43 -14.64
C GLU A 17 7.65 -9.72 -13.23
N ASP A 18 8.24 -10.90 -13.03
CA ASP A 18 8.67 -11.39 -11.70
C ASP A 18 9.55 -10.37 -10.95
N PHE A 19 10.47 -9.71 -11.66
CA PHE A 19 11.37 -8.73 -11.04
C PHE A 19 10.65 -7.44 -10.62
N VAL A 20 9.58 -7.06 -11.32
CA VAL A 20 8.74 -5.90 -10.95
C VAL A 20 7.90 -6.27 -9.75
N GLN A 21 7.23 -7.44 -9.79
CA GLN A 21 6.43 -7.93 -8.67
C GLN A 21 7.27 -8.09 -7.40
N GLN A 22 8.49 -8.62 -7.52
CA GLN A 22 9.41 -8.72 -6.38
C GLN A 22 9.74 -7.34 -5.79
N ASP A 23 10.10 -6.35 -6.60
CA ASP A 23 10.39 -4.99 -6.13
C ASP A 23 9.16 -4.33 -5.48
N LEU A 24 7.96 -4.55 -6.04
CA LEU A 24 6.71 -4.05 -5.47
C LEU A 24 6.41 -4.68 -4.10
N HIS A 25 6.58 -6.00 -3.94
CA HIS A 25 6.42 -6.66 -2.65
C HIS A 25 7.44 -6.17 -1.62
N GLU A 26 8.71 -5.99 -2.01
CA GLU A 26 9.74 -5.48 -1.11
C GLU A 26 9.41 -4.05 -0.63
N ARG A 27 8.87 -3.21 -1.51
CA ARG A 27 8.39 -1.85 -1.16
C ARG A 27 7.17 -1.90 -0.27
N ALA A 28 6.16 -2.70 -0.63
CA ALA A 28 4.95 -2.87 0.17
C ALA A 28 5.26 -3.39 1.58
N GLY A 29 6.23 -4.31 1.72
CA GLY A 29 6.72 -4.78 3.02
C GLY A 29 7.24 -3.64 3.89
N ARG A 30 8.04 -2.71 3.32
CA ARG A 30 8.51 -1.52 4.06
C ARG A 30 7.35 -0.61 4.48
N VAL A 31 6.34 -0.45 3.63
CA VAL A 31 5.13 0.32 3.97
C VAL A 31 4.40 -0.34 5.13
N VAL A 32 4.20 -1.66 5.09
CA VAL A 32 3.53 -2.43 6.16
C VAL A 32 4.30 -2.28 7.48
N ASP A 33 5.63 -2.42 7.46
CA ASP A 33 6.47 -2.28 8.66
C ASP A 33 6.30 -0.89 9.29
N VAL A 34 6.32 0.18 8.49
CA VAL A 34 6.14 1.55 8.98
C VAL A 34 4.71 1.77 9.47
N ALA A 35 3.71 1.28 8.74
CA ALA A 35 2.32 1.40 9.12
C ALA A 35 2.06 0.70 10.46
N GLN A 36 2.60 -0.51 10.65
CA GLN A 36 2.47 -1.23 11.91
C GLN A 36 3.23 -0.56 13.06
N ALA A 37 4.39 0.03 12.78
CA ALA A 37 5.17 0.75 13.80
C ALA A 37 4.50 2.05 14.28
N THR A 38 3.68 2.69 13.44
CA THR A 38 3.06 3.99 13.71
C THR A 38 1.56 3.93 13.99
N ALA A 39 0.93 2.77 13.79
CA ALA A 39 -0.48 2.55 14.05
C ALA A 39 -0.85 2.81 15.53
N PRO A 40 -2.05 3.37 15.80
CA PRO A 40 -2.55 3.51 17.16
C PRO A 40 -2.75 2.13 17.83
N VAL A 41 -2.30 2.01 19.08
CA VAL A 41 -2.18 0.71 19.79
C VAL A 41 -3.21 0.49 20.90
N ASP A 42 -4.42 1.06 20.80
CA ASP A 42 -5.45 0.91 21.85
C ASP A 42 -5.71 -0.57 22.20
N SER A 43 -6.03 -1.40 21.20
CA SER A 43 -6.08 -2.86 21.32
C SER A 43 -5.02 -3.61 20.52
N GLY A 44 -4.24 -2.90 19.69
CA GLY A 44 -3.31 -3.50 18.72
C GLY A 44 -3.98 -4.16 17.51
N ARG A 45 -5.29 -4.41 17.53
CA ARG A 45 -6.00 -5.11 16.43
C ARG A 45 -5.82 -4.44 15.08
N PHE A 46 -5.92 -3.11 15.02
CA PHE A 46 -5.73 -2.37 13.78
C PHE A 46 -4.31 -2.51 13.23
N ARG A 47 -3.29 -2.40 14.10
CA ARG A 47 -1.90 -2.66 13.72
C ARG A 47 -1.74 -4.06 13.13
N ASP A 48 -2.24 -5.05 13.85
CA ASP A 48 -2.02 -6.46 13.51
C ASP A 48 -2.81 -6.89 12.25
N SER A 49 -3.82 -6.12 11.81
CA SER A 49 -4.57 -6.40 10.58
C SER A 49 -3.98 -5.75 9.32
N ILE A 50 -2.96 -4.88 9.46
CA ILE A 50 -2.33 -4.24 8.29
C ILE A 50 -1.41 -5.24 7.60
N HIS A 51 -1.62 -5.47 6.30
CA HIS A 51 -0.81 -6.36 5.50
C HIS A 51 -0.80 -5.94 4.01
N ALA A 52 0.04 -6.61 3.22
CA ALA A 52 0.09 -6.45 1.78
C ALA A 52 -0.54 -7.66 1.07
N GLU A 53 -1.27 -7.42 -0.01
CA GLU A 53 -1.89 -8.46 -0.84
C GLU A 53 -1.81 -8.12 -2.35
N ASP A 54 -1.94 -9.14 -3.19
CA ASP A 54 -1.91 -8.97 -4.65
C ASP A 54 -3.21 -8.33 -5.16
N GLY A 55 -3.07 -7.25 -5.91
CA GLY A 55 -4.14 -6.61 -6.66
C GLY A 55 -4.49 -7.34 -7.95
N SER A 56 -5.56 -6.90 -8.61
CA SER A 56 -6.04 -7.54 -9.84
C SER A 56 -5.23 -7.19 -11.09
N ASP A 57 -4.47 -6.09 -11.07
CA ASP A 57 -3.77 -5.54 -12.24
C ASP A 57 -2.26 -5.38 -12.00
N GLY A 58 -1.65 -6.35 -11.31
CA GLY A 58 -0.22 -6.34 -10.98
C GLY A 58 0.15 -5.31 -9.91
N GLU A 59 -0.82 -4.71 -9.25
CA GLU A 59 -0.59 -3.86 -8.08
C GLU A 59 -0.33 -4.71 -6.84
N ILE A 60 0.40 -4.17 -5.87
CA ILE A 60 0.42 -4.70 -4.50
C ILE A 60 -0.34 -3.71 -3.62
N LEU A 61 -1.42 -4.18 -3.01
CA LEU A 61 -2.29 -3.39 -2.14
C LEU A 61 -1.78 -3.46 -0.70
N VAL A 62 -1.88 -2.36 0.04
CA VAL A 62 -1.67 -2.34 1.50
C VAL A 62 -3.00 -2.06 2.17
N VAL A 63 -3.51 -3.03 2.91
CA VAL A 63 -4.91 -3.07 3.36
C VAL A 63 -5.02 -3.39 4.85
N SER A 64 -6.25 -3.29 5.40
CA SER A 64 -6.59 -3.66 6.76
C SER A 64 -7.90 -4.44 6.77
N ASP A 65 -7.94 -5.60 7.43
CA ASP A 65 -9.12 -6.48 7.46
C ASP A 65 -10.29 -5.99 8.32
N LEU A 66 -10.12 -4.86 9.01
CA LEU A 66 -11.10 -4.38 9.97
C LEU A 66 -12.04 -3.38 9.32
N GLU A 67 -13.35 -3.64 9.42
CA GLU A 67 -14.40 -2.74 8.90
C GLU A 67 -14.25 -1.31 9.45
N TYR A 68 -13.78 -1.16 10.69
CA TYR A 68 -13.61 0.14 11.32
C TYR A 68 -12.29 0.85 10.95
N SER A 69 -11.39 0.21 10.21
CA SER A 69 -10.07 0.78 9.83
C SER A 69 -10.22 2.12 9.11
N VAL A 70 -11.25 2.27 8.27
CA VAL A 70 -11.56 3.52 7.58
C VAL A 70 -11.80 4.69 8.53
N TYR A 71 -12.41 4.44 9.70
CA TYR A 71 -12.66 5.48 10.70
C TYR A 71 -11.40 5.83 11.49
N VAL A 72 -10.45 4.90 11.61
CA VAL A 72 -9.13 5.16 12.21
C VAL A 72 -8.31 6.03 11.25
N GLU A 73 -8.30 5.66 9.97
CA GLU A 73 -7.55 6.36 8.92
C GLU A 73 -8.09 7.77 8.69
N LEU A 74 -9.39 7.90 8.42
CA LEU A 74 -10.03 9.14 7.97
C LEU A 74 -10.68 9.95 9.11
N GLY A 75 -10.73 9.38 10.32
CA GLY A 75 -11.36 10.00 11.47
C GLY A 75 -12.89 9.94 11.42
N THR A 76 -13.50 10.54 12.44
CA THR A 76 -14.95 10.68 12.59
C THR A 76 -15.28 12.09 13.06
N ARG A 77 -16.56 12.38 13.34
CA ARG A 77 -16.97 13.65 13.95
C ARG A 77 -16.31 13.90 15.31
N GLU A 78 -16.00 12.83 16.06
CA GLU A 78 -15.54 12.91 17.45
C GLU A 78 -14.05 12.54 17.60
N GLN A 79 -13.39 12.07 16.53
CA GLN A 79 -11.99 11.64 16.55
C GLN A 79 -11.26 12.10 15.29
N ALA A 80 -10.07 12.68 15.45
CA ALA A 80 -9.23 13.11 14.33
C ALA A 80 -8.67 11.92 13.51
N PRO A 81 -8.41 12.09 12.21
CA PRO A 81 -7.77 11.07 11.37
C PRO A 81 -6.35 10.76 11.85
N HIS A 82 -5.93 9.49 11.74
CA HIS A 82 -4.55 9.08 11.94
C HIS A 82 -3.72 9.05 10.64
N ASN A 83 -4.34 8.83 9.47
CA ASN A 83 -3.66 8.71 8.17
C ASN A 83 -2.44 7.76 8.20
N THR A 84 -2.55 6.62 8.87
CA THR A 84 -1.44 5.69 9.13
C THR A 84 -0.88 5.12 7.83
N ILE A 85 -1.71 4.50 6.98
CA ILE A 85 -1.25 3.88 5.73
C ILE A 85 -0.71 4.94 4.75
N ALA A 86 -1.39 6.08 4.61
CA ALA A 86 -0.94 7.15 3.71
C ALA A 86 0.42 7.72 4.15
N THR A 87 0.60 7.96 5.44
CA THR A 87 1.88 8.47 5.99
C THR A 87 2.99 7.43 5.87
N ALA A 88 2.66 6.14 6.05
CA ALA A 88 3.62 5.05 5.87
C ALA A 88 4.10 4.94 4.42
N LEU A 89 3.21 5.15 3.44
CA LEU A 89 3.56 5.18 2.02
C LEU A 89 4.55 6.30 1.71
N ASP A 90 4.30 7.51 2.23
CA ASP A 90 5.22 8.63 2.06
C ASP A 90 6.58 8.38 2.74
N ALA A 91 6.58 7.77 3.92
CA ALA A 91 7.80 7.48 4.68
C ALA A 91 8.66 6.36 4.09
N ALA A 92 8.06 5.40 3.38
CA ALA A 92 8.76 4.26 2.78
C ALA A 92 9.26 4.53 1.34
N ARG A 93 9.14 5.78 0.86
CA ARG A 93 9.45 6.19 -0.51
C ARG A 93 10.96 6.22 -0.82
N ASP A 94 11.78 6.44 0.21
CA ASP A 94 13.25 6.54 0.12
C ASP A 94 13.95 5.18 0.35
#